data_AF-A0A9D4C303-F1
#
_entry.id   AF-A0A9D4C303-F1
#
_cell.length_a   1.000
_cell.length_b   1.000
_cell.length_c   1.000
_cell.angle_alpha   90.00
_cell.angle_beta   90.00
_cell.angle_gamma   90.00
#
_symmetry.space_group_name_H-M   'P 1'
#
loop_
_entity.id
_entity.type
_entity.pdbx_description
1 polymer ?
#
loop_
_entity_poly.entity_id
_entity_poly.type
_entity_poly.pdbx_seq_one_letter_code
_entity_poly.pdbx_strand_id
1 'polypeptide(L)'
;MFYKKRKLQEASALAEVLKEYDIGVDVDQTQSQYTWNSLTPYLIYFATIPLVVSSFSLADKTYIPCSELCVLNSILCGICFVAISDSHDLVTLLALFCNFLAGLPVFLMHFPEIPVVASIVKIISGNFVSLELYSGLRLNIGIPSLCYCLIPVFFIQMAVRKSFTGMYRVAVPHLVCYFWFELITTMYPFATWFGLARATVGYVMLPVLIPLSMFFVVIGGVYVFIKLLSSDLFGKSCDHTAAWMYPCTLTQTKKLFGGKFDKRFSVLKKILMVMFAILAVIPLIFVRFPSDEGAHMDKLTAENFHAVCNADKENMMKCNALKGAKILWQGEITSMAVTGVTNEVSSTLDVFPRFHIKAAAENLWEEIPMR
;
A
#
# COMPACT_ATOMS: atom_id res chain seq x y z
N MET A 1 -23.35 0.07 9.09
CA MET A 1 -24.25 -0.76 9.95
C MET A 1 -25.50 0.01 10.39
N PHE A 2 -25.37 1.27 10.85
CA PHE A 2 -26.50 2.14 11.23
C PHE A 2 -27.59 2.33 10.16
N TYR A 3 -27.20 2.49 8.89
CA TYR A 3 -28.15 2.61 7.77
C TYR A 3 -29.07 1.37 7.62
N LYS A 4 -28.55 0.17 7.90
CA LYS A 4 -29.34 -1.08 7.82
C LYS A 4 -30.34 -1.21 8.98
N LYS A 5 -30.00 -0.74 10.19
CA LYS A 5 -30.89 -0.76 11.36
C LYS A 5 -32.07 0.20 11.15
N ARG A 6 -31.80 1.40 10.61
CA ARG A 6 -32.85 2.37 10.26
C ARG A 6 -33.75 1.86 9.14
N LYS A 7 -33.18 1.29 8.08
CA LYS A 7 -33.97 0.65 7.01
C LYS A 7 -34.81 -0.53 7.50
N LEU A 8 -34.32 -1.32 8.46
CA LEU A 8 -35.09 -2.41 9.05
C LEU A 8 -36.27 -1.87 9.89
N GLN A 9 -36.07 -0.78 10.64
CA GLN A 9 -37.13 -0.12 11.40
C GLN A 9 -38.16 0.56 10.49
N GLU A 10 -37.70 1.23 9.43
CA GLU A 10 -38.56 1.80 8.39
C GLU A 10 -39.35 0.71 7.67
N ALA A 11 -38.71 -0.42 7.33
CA ALA A 11 -39.36 -1.57 6.71
C ALA A 11 -40.34 -2.28 7.65
N SER A 12 -40.03 -2.40 8.95
CA SER A 12 -40.94 -3.01 9.93
C SER A 12 -42.13 -2.11 10.23
N ALA A 13 -41.92 -0.79 10.34
CA ALA A 13 -43.00 0.18 10.50
C ALA A 13 -43.89 0.22 9.25
N LEU A 14 -43.30 0.16 8.06
CA LEU A 14 -44.04 0.07 6.81
C LEU A 14 -44.82 -1.24 6.69
N ALA A 15 -44.23 -2.37 7.09
CA ALA A 15 -44.91 -3.66 7.11
C ALA A 15 -46.07 -3.71 8.11
N GLU A 16 -45.94 -3.03 9.25
CA GLU A 16 -47.02 -2.90 10.25
C GLU A 16 -48.20 -2.06 9.71
N VAL A 17 -47.92 -0.96 9.02
CA VAL A 17 -48.96 -0.16 8.32
C VAL A 17 -49.59 -0.93 7.15
N LEU A 18 -48.82 -1.72 6.42
CA LEU A 18 -49.33 -2.55 5.31
C LEU A 18 -50.17 -3.73 5.79
N LYS A 19 -49.91 -4.24 7.00
CA LYS A 19 -50.69 -5.29 7.65
C LYS A 19 -52.09 -4.81 8.03
N GLU A 20 -52.26 -3.52 8.33
CA GLU A 20 -53.57 -2.89 8.56
C GLU A 20 -54.40 -2.75 7.28
N TYR A 21 -53.77 -2.86 6.10
CA TYR A 21 -54.39 -2.72 4.78
C TYR A 21 -54.70 -4.05 4.07
N ASP A 22 -54.62 -5.20 4.75
CA ASP A 22 -54.89 -6.56 4.22
C ASP A 22 -54.23 -6.83 2.85
N ILE A 23 -52.99 -6.34 2.68
CA ILE A 23 -52.13 -6.78 1.59
C ILE A 23 -51.32 -7.93 2.16
N GLY A 24 -51.57 -9.15 1.68
CA GLY A 24 -50.95 -10.41 2.10
C GLY A 24 -49.43 -10.47 1.90
N VAL A 25 -48.70 -9.58 2.57
CA VAL A 25 -47.25 -9.63 2.73
C VAL A 25 -46.99 -10.64 3.85
N ASP A 26 -46.53 -11.82 3.45
CA ASP A 26 -46.08 -12.85 4.39
C ASP A 26 -44.85 -12.33 5.15
N VAL A 27 -45.14 -11.77 6.33
CA VAL A 27 -44.18 -11.11 7.22
C VAL A 27 -43.12 -12.12 7.67
N ASP A 28 -43.49 -13.40 7.79
CA ASP A 28 -42.62 -14.47 8.25
C ASP A 28 -41.62 -14.89 7.17
N GLN A 29 -42.05 -15.01 5.90
CA GLN A 29 -41.12 -15.24 4.78
C GLN A 29 -40.15 -14.07 4.61
N THR A 30 -40.65 -12.84 4.70
CA THR A 30 -39.83 -11.63 4.57
C THR A 30 -38.82 -11.54 5.73
N GLN A 31 -39.26 -11.72 6.96
CA GLN A 31 -38.37 -11.74 8.12
C GLN A 31 -37.33 -12.87 8.06
N SER A 32 -37.67 -14.03 7.49
CA SER A 32 -36.74 -15.16 7.32
C SER A 32 -35.66 -14.86 6.26
N GLN A 33 -36.02 -14.29 5.10
CA GLN A 33 -35.04 -13.92 4.06
C GLN A 33 -34.11 -12.81 4.54
N TYR A 34 -34.64 -11.81 5.25
CA TYR A 34 -33.82 -10.75 5.85
C TYR A 34 -32.89 -11.29 6.96
N THR A 35 -33.33 -12.31 7.71
CA THR A 35 -32.52 -12.96 8.75
C THR A 35 -31.37 -13.74 8.13
N TRP A 36 -31.60 -14.57 7.10
CA TRP A 36 -30.55 -15.38 6.47
C TRP A 36 -29.53 -14.53 5.72
N ASN A 37 -29.97 -13.56 4.93
CA ASN A 37 -29.07 -12.66 4.21
C ASN A 37 -28.22 -11.79 5.17
N SER A 38 -28.73 -11.51 6.37
CA SER A 38 -27.96 -10.83 7.42
C SER A 38 -27.02 -11.76 8.20
N LEU A 39 -27.24 -13.08 8.19
CA LEU A 39 -26.45 -14.06 8.93
C LEU A 39 -25.25 -14.59 8.13
N THR A 40 -25.37 -14.65 6.81
CA THR A 40 -24.29 -15.06 5.88
C THR A 40 -22.90 -14.50 6.21
N PRO A 41 -22.70 -13.18 6.42
CA PRO A 41 -21.37 -12.65 6.73
C PRO A 41 -20.80 -13.18 8.06
N TYR A 42 -21.66 -13.48 9.04
CA TYR A 42 -21.23 -14.05 10.31
C TYR A 42 -20.83 -15.52 10.17
N LEU A 43 -21.56 -16.30 9.35
CA LEU A 43 -21.20 -17.69 9.06
C LEU A 43 -19.84 -17.77 8.35
N ILE A 44 -19.60 -16.89 7.37
CA ILE A 44 -18.31 -16.81 6.69
C ILE A 44 -17.20 -16.43 7.69
N TYR A 45 -17.45 -15.47 8.57
CA TYR A 45 -16.50 -15.10 9.63
C TYR A 45 -16.16 -16.28 10.53
N PHE A 46 -17.15 -16.97 11.10
CA PHE A 46 -16.91 -18.12 11.98
C PHE A 46 -16.25 -19.30 11.26
N ALA A 47 -16.52 -19.51 9.97
CA ALA A 47 -15.83 -20.52 9.16
C ALA A 47 -14.35 -20.13 8.90
N THR A 48 -14.05 -18.84 8.87
CA THR A 48 -12.69 -18.31 8.62
C THR A 48 -11.82 -18.34 9.88
N ILE A 49 -12.39 -18.16 11.07
CA ILE A 49 -11.63 -18.18 12.35
C ILE A 49 -10.74 -19.41 12.53
N PRO A 50 -11.22 -20.67 12.39
CA PRO A 50 -10.35 -21.84 12.56
C PRO A 50 -9.25 -21.91 11.50
N LEU A 51 -9.49 -21.40 10.29
CA LEU A 51 -8.46 -21.29 9.27
C LEU A 51 -7.38 -20.29 9.70
N VAL A 52 -7.77 -19.11 10.20
CA VAL A 52 -6.83 -18.09 10.68
C VAL A 52 -6.01 -18.61 11.86
N VAL A 53 -6.64 -19.27 12.83
CA VAL A 53 -5.95 -19.85 13.99
C VAL A 53 -4.97 -20.95 13.56
N SER A 54 -5.39 -21.82 12.63
CA SER A 54 -4.53 -22.88 12.10
C SER A 54 -3.35 -22.31 11.30
N SER A 55 -3.60 -21.32 10.44
CA SER A 55 -2.55 -20.62 9.68
C SER A 55 -1.56 -19.91 10.61
N PHE A 56 -2.04 -19.24 11.66
CA PHE A 56 -1.17 -18.58 12.63
C PHE A 56 -0.33 -19.59 13.43
N SER A 57 -0.91 -20.73 13.80
CA SER A 57 -0.20 -21.79 14.50
C SER A 57 0.94 -22.37 13.65
N LEU A 58 0.69 -22.63 12.36
CA LEU A 58 1.66 -23.20 11.42
C LEU A 58 2.72 -22.21 10.91
N ALA A 59 2.40 -20.92 10.85
CA ALA A 59 3.29 -19.91 10.29
C ALA A 59 4.43 -19.53 11.23
N ASP A 60 5.55 -19.08 10.66
CA ASP A 60 6.65 -18.49 11.43
C ASP A 60 6.27 -17.07 11.88
N LYS A 61 6.40 -16.84 13.19
CA LYS A 61 5.95 -15.63 13.88
C LYS A 61 6.89 -14.45 13.61
N THR A 62 8.11 -14.71 13.13
CA THR A 62 9.08 -13.66 12.76
C THR A 62 8.70 -12.89 11.50
N TYR A 63 7.98 -13.53 10.58
CA TYR A 63 7.54 -12.91 9.32
C TYR A 63 6.16 -12.25 9.41
N ILE A 64 5.39 -12.54 10.46
CA ILE A 64 4.04 -12.01 10.63
C ILE A 64 4.11 -10.68 11.37
N PRO A 65 3.51 -9.59 10.84
CA PRO A 65 3.43 -8.29 11.52
C PRO A 65 2.42 -8.35 12.67
N CYS A 66 2.80 -9.02 13.76
CA CYS A 66 1.92 -9.29 14.91
C CYS A 66 1.46 -8.01 15.60
N SER A 67 2.28 -6.97 15.63
CA SER A 67 1.92 -5.65 16.19
C SER A 67 0.79 -4.98 15.41
N GLU A 68 0.85 -5.00 14.09
CA GLU A 68 -0.12 -4.38 13.19
C GLU A 68 -1.46 -5.10 13.27
N LEU A 69 -1.41 -6.43 13.22
CA LEU A 69 -2.60 -7.27 13.36
C LEU A 69 -3.23 -7.10 14.74
N CYS A 70 -2.44 -7.03 15.81
CA CYS A 70 -2.93 -6.76 17.16
C CYS A 70 -3.68 -5.44 17.24
N VAL A 71 -3.13 -4.34 16.69
CA VAL A 71 -3.80 -3.03 16.68
C VAL A 71 -5.06 -3.04 15.82
N LEU A 72 -5.02 -3.68 14.65
CA LEU A 72 -6.19 -3.82 13.78
C LEU A 72 -7.32 -4.59 14.47
N ASN A 73 -7.01 -5.71 15.12
CA ASN A 73 -7.96 -6.49 15.91
C ASN A 73 -8.52 -5.66 17.08
N SER A 74 -7.70 -4.83 17.75
CA SER A 74 -8.15 -3.91 18.80
C SER A 74 -9.15 -2.87 18.28
N ILE A 75 -8.90 -2.27 17.12
CA ILE A 75 -9.81 -1.31 16.50
C ILE A 75 -11.13 -2.00 16.14
N LEU A 76 -11.08 -3.19 15.53
CA LEU A 76 -12.28 -3.96 15.17
C LEU A 76 -13.07 -4.40 16.41
N CYS A 77 -12.38 -4.87 17.45
CA CYS A 77 -12.98 -5.18 18.75
C CYS A 77 -13.67 -3.95 19.35
N GLY A 78 -13.03 -2.78 19.31
CA GLY A 78 -13.61 -1.52 19.79
C GLY A 78 -14.85 -1.10 19.01
N ILE A 79 -14.84 -1.22 17.68
CA ILE A 79 -16.02 -0.96 16.84
C ILE A 79 -17.15 -1.93 17.17
N CYS A 80 -16.84 -3.22 17.33
CA CYS A 80 -17.83 -4.22 17.75
C CYS A 80 -18.41 -3.90 19.13
N PHE A 81 -17.57 -3.50 20.08
CA PHE A 81 -17.99 -3.11 21.42
C PHE A 81 -18.95 -1.91 21.40
N VAL A 82 -18.60 -0.84 20.68
CA VAL A 82 -19.47 0.34 20.53
C VAL A 82 -20.79 -0.04 19.84
N ALA A 83 -20.76 -0.93 18.85
CA ALA A 83 -21.97 -1.40 18.18
C ALA A 83 -22.90 -2.24 19.09
N ILE A 84 -22.36 -2.86 20.14
CA ILE A 84 -23.10 -3.68 21.11
C ILE A 84 -23.60 -2.83 22.30
N SER A 85 -22.89 -1.77 22.67
CA SER A 85 -23.15 -0.93 23.85
C SER A 85 -24.57 -0.32 23.91
N ASP A 86 -25.26 -0.17 22.77
CA ASP A 86 -26.64 0.33 22.74
C ASP A 86 -27.63 -0.60 23.50
N SER A 87 -27.32 -1.90 23.61
CA SER A 87 -28.12 -2.85 24.39
C SER A 87 -27.65 -2.89 25.84
N HIS A 88 -28.34 -2.16 26.71
CA HIS A 88 -28.07 -2.05 28.16
C HIS A 88 -28.37 -3.37 28.92
N ASP A 89 -27.78 -4.49 28.52
CA ASP A 89 -27.86 -5.75 29.26
C ASP A 89 -26.63 -5.88 30.17
N LEU A 90 -26.80 -5.75 31.49
CA LEU A 90 -25.70 -5.88 32.45
C LEU A 90 -24.94 -7.20 32.32
N VAL A 91 -25.62 -8.26 31.85
CA VAL A 91 -25.00 -9.57 31.63
C VAL A 91 -23.98 -9.52 30.49
N THR A 92 -24.21 -8.69 29.47
CA THR A 92 -23.29 -8.56 28.33
C THR A 92 -22.04 -7.77 28.72
N LEU A 93 -22.19 -6.71 29.49
CA LEU A 93 -21.07 -5.95 30.05
C LEU A 93 -20.24 -6.83 30.97
N LEU A 94 -20.88 -7.64 31.82
CA LEU A 94 -20.18 -8.55 32.72
C LEU A 94 -19.41 -9.64 31.96
N ALA A 95 -19.98 -10.20 30.88
CA ALA A 95 -19.29 -11.17 30.04
C ALA A 95 -18.04 -10.59 29.36
N LEU A 96 -18.14 -9.36 28.85
CA LEU A 96 -17.01 -8.63 28.27
C LEU A 96 -15.94 -8.29 29.31
N PHE A 97 -16.35 -7.88 30.50
CA PHE A 97 -15.43 -7.61 31.61
C PHE A 97 -14.70 -8.88 32.06
N CYS A 98 -15.39 -10.02 32.15
CA CYS A 98 -14.76 -11.31 32.43
C CYS A 98 -13.80 -11.73 31.33
N ASN A 99 -14.13 -11.49 30.05
CA ASN A 99 -13.21 -11.76 28.94
C ASN A 99 -11.92 -10.92 29.05
N PHE A 100 -12.07 -9.63 29.38
CA PHE A 100 -10.94 -8.74 29.61
C PHE A 100 -10.06 -9.21 30.78
N LEU A 101 -10.67 -9.56 31.92
CA LEU A 101 -9.95 -10.10 33.09
C LEU A 101 -9.25 -11.42 32.80
N ALA A 102 -9.87 -12.30 31.99
CA ALA A 102 -9.27 -13.56 31.57
C ALA A 102 -8.02 -13.35 30.69
N GLY A 103 -8.04 -12.35 29.79
CA GLY A 103 -6.90 -11.99 28.94
C GLY A 103 -5.83 -11.13 29.61
N LEU A 104 -6.13 -10.53 30.77
CA LEU A 104 -5.24 -9.60 31.46
C LEU A 104 -3.82 -10.15 31.76
N PRO A 105 -3.64 -11.43 32.18
CA PRO A 105 -2.30 -12.00 32.39
C PRO A 105 -1.39 -11.89 31.18
N VAL A 106 -1.96 -12.03 29.97
CA VAL A 106 -1.21 -11.97 28.72
C VAL A 106 -0.67 -10.57 28.46
N PHE A 107 -1.48 -9.55 28.73
CA PHE A 107 -1.06 -8.15 28.62
C PHE A 107 0.00 -7.77 29.66
N LEU A 108 -0.11 -8.34 30.86
CA LEU A 108 0.78 -8.03 31.97
C LEU A 108 2.11 -8.80 31.94
N MET A 109 2.25 -9.82 31.10
CA MET A 109 3.48 -10.63 30.99
C MET A 109 4.73 -9.80 30.62
N HIS A 110 4.57 -8.73 29.85
CA HIS A 110 5.66 -7.88 29.36
C HIS A 110 5.83 -6.57 30.16
N PHE A 111 5.18 -6.43 31.32
CA PHE A 111 5.30 -5.22 32.13
C PHE A 111 6.58 -5.20 32.97
N PRO A 112 7.23 -4.03 33.15
CA PRO A 112 8.42 -3.91 33.98
C PRO A 112 8.12 -4.16 35.47
N GLU A 113 9.02 -4.87 36.15
CA GLU A 113 8.91 -5.23 37.57
C GLU A 113 9.15 -4.02 38.49
N ILE A 114 8.16 -3.14 38.61
CA ILE A 114 8.16 -2.07 39.62
C ILE A 114 7.49 -2.64 40.89
N PRO A 115 8.09 -2.56 42.09
CA PRO A 115 7.66 -3.32 43.27
C PRO A 115 6.17 -3.12 43.67
N VAL A 116 5.64 -1.90 43.52
CA VAL A 116 4.22 -1.60 43.78
C VAL A 116 3.31 -2.19 42.69
N VAL A 117 3.69 -2.03 41.42
CA VAL A 117 2.93 -2.53 40.27
C VAL A 117 2.96 -4.06 40.23
N ALA A 118 4.11 -4.68 40.49
CA ALA A 118 4.27 -6.12 40.54
C ALA A 118 3.38 -6.77 41.61
N SER A 119 3.18 -6.13 42.75
CA SER A 119 2.27 -6.61 43.80
C SER A 119 0.81 -6.60 43.32
N ILE A 120 0.38 -5.53 42.66
CA ILE A 120 -0.97 -5.40 42.07
C ILE A 120 -1.16 -6.42 40.94
N VAL A 121 -0.18 -6.53 40.03
CA VAL A 121 -0.17 -7.49 38.94
C VAL A 121 -0.26 -8.92 39.48
N LYS A 122 0.47 -9.25 40.55
CA LYS A 122 0.42 -10.57 41.18
C LYS A 122 -0.94 -10.87 41.82
N ILE A 123 -1.63 -9.88 42.37
CA ILE A 123 -2.98 -10.08 42.93
C ILE A 123 -4.00 -10.33 41.82
N ILE A 124 -3.91 -9.58 40.72
CA ILE A 124 -4.92 -9.65 39.64
C ILE A 124 -4.64 -10.81 38.68
N SER A 125 -3.38 -11.06 38.34
CA SER A 125 -2.93 -12.08 37.38
C SER A 125 -2.41 -13.36 38.05
N GLY A 126 -2.22 -13.37 39.36
CA GLY A 126 -1.66 -14.52 40.06
C GLY A 126 -2.63 -15.66 40.26
N ASN A 127 -2.07 -16.81 40.62
CA ASN A 127 -2.80 -18.01 40.95
C ASN A 127 -2.97 -18.07 42.46
N PHE A 128 -4.18 -18.37 42.94
CA PHE A 128 -4.44 -18.64 44.35
C PHE A 128 -4.04 -20.07 44.71
N VAL A 129 -4.31 -21.02 43.81
CA VAL A 129 -4.01 -22.44 44.01
C VAL A 129 -3.39 -23.00 42.73
N SER A 130 -2.23 -23.62 42.85
CA SER A 130 -1.60 -24.40 41.78
C SER A 130 -1.61 -25.87 42.18
N LEU A 131 -2.40 -26.69 41.48
CA LEU A 131 -2.46 -28.13 41.65
C LEU A 131 -1.61 -28.78 40.56
N GLU A 132 -0.56 -29.51 40.94
CA GLU A 132 0.16 -30.36 40.00
C GLU A 132 -0.65 -31.63 39.77
N LEU A 133 -1.22 -31.75 38.57
CA LEU A 133 -1.79 -33.00 38.07
C LEU A 133 -0.64 -33.91 37.60
N TYR A 134 -0.97 -35.19 37.45
CA TYR A 134 -0.04 -36.21 36.99
C TYR A 134 0.60 -35.84 35.63
N SER A 135 1.90 -36.13 35.49
CA SER A 135 2.68 -35.98 34.25
C SER A 135 2.85 -34.53 33.73
N GLY A 136 3.14 -33.57 34.62
CA GLY A 136 3.57 -32.21 34.22
C GLY A 136 2.44 -31.23 33.88
N LEU A 137 1.18 -31.65 34.05
CA LEU A 137 0.02 -30.78 33.94
C LEU A 137 -0.11 -29.95 35.24
N ARG A 138 0.03 -28.63 35.16
CA ARG A 138 -0.19 -27.73 36.31
C ARG A 138 -1.51 -27.01 36.12
N LEU A 139 -2.48 -27.29 36.99
CA LEU A 139 -3.76 -26.60 37.02
C LEU A 139 -3.67 -25.40 37.97
N ASN A 140 -3.82 -24.22 37.38
CA ASN A 140 -3.64 -22.95 38.05
C ASN A 140 -5.00 -22.26 38.19
N ILE A 141 -5.48 -22.13 39.43
CA ILE A 141 -6.76 -21.51 39.76
C ILE A 141 -6.47 -20.07 40.22
N GLY A 142 -6.86 -19.11 39.39
CA GLY A 142 -6.78 -17.67 39.65
C GLY A 142 -8.06 -16.95 39.22
N ILE A 143 -8.16 -15.64 39.50
CA ILE A 143 -9.24 -14.78 38.97
C ILE A 143 -9.40 -14.96 37.45
N PRO A 144 -8.33 -14.91 36.63
CA PRO A 144 -8.44 -15.06 35.18
C PRO A 144 -9.07 -16.40 34.75
N SER A 145 -8.68 -17.51 35.42
CA SER A 145 -9.23 -18.85 35.14
C SER A 145 -10.73 -18.93 35.46
N LEU A 146 -11.15 -18.30 36.57
CA LEU A 146 -12.52 -18.30 37.04
C LEU A 146 -13.39 -17.45 36.11
N CYS A 147 -12.89 -16.28 35.69
CA CYS A 147 -13.52 -15.44 34.68
C CYS A 147 -13.67 -16.19 33.34
N TYR A 148 -12.66 -16.93 32.89
CA TYR A 148 -12.74 -17.73 31.67
C TYR A 148 -13.84 -18.79 31.73
N CYS A 149 -13.98 -19.49 32.86
CA CYS A 149 -15.07 -20.45 33.07
C CYS A 149 -16.47 -19.82 33.12
N LEU A 150 -16.59 -18.54 33.53
CA LEU A 150 -17.87 -17.83 33.61
C LEU A 150 -18.38 -17.34 32.24
N ILE A 151 -17.50 -17.11 31.26
CA ILE A 151 -17.86 -16.66 29.91
C ILE A 151 -18.96 -17.54 29.27
N PRO A 152 -18.80 -18.88 29.15
CA PRO A 152 -19.85 -19.73 28.58
C PRO A 152 -21.14 -19.72 29.40
N VAL A 153 -21.05 -19.56 30.73
CA VAL A 153 -22.23 -19.45 31.60
C VAL A 153 -23.04 -18.21 31.25
N PHE A 154 -22.39 -17.06 31.01
CA PHE A 154 -23.08 -15.85 30.59
C PHE A 154 -23.73 -16.00 29.21
N PHE A 155 -23.08 -16.67 28.26
CA PHE A 155 -23.69 -16.97 26.96
C PHE A 155 -24.93 -17.86 27.10
N ILE A 156 -24.89 -18.88 27.95
CA ILE A 156 -26.05 -19.74 28.24
C ILE A 156 -27.16 -18.95 28.93
N GLN A 157 -26.85 -18.07 29.89
CA GLN A 157 -27.86 -17.22 30.53
C GLN A 157 -28.53 -16.27 29.54
N MET A 158 -27.77 -15.67 28.61
CA MET A 158 -28.33 -14.85 27.54
C MET A 158 -29.23 -15.68 26.61
N ALA A 159 -28.86 -16.93 26.32
CA ALA A 159 -29.65 -17.85 25.51
C ALA A 159 -30.99 -18.18 26.16
N VAL A 160 -30.98 -18.51 27.45
CA VAL A 160 -32.17 -18.90 28.21
C VAL A 160 -33.17 -17.75 28.34
N ARG A 161 -32.70 -16.51 28.55
CA ARG A 161 -33.59 -15.34 28.74
C ARG A 161 -34.37 -14.92 27.49
N LYS A 162 -33.92 -15.26 26.29
CA LYS A 162 -34.46 -14.72 25.02
C LYS A 162 -35.26 -15.71 24.17
N SER A 163 -35.48 -16.94 24.65
CA SER A 163 -35.93 -18.09 23.83
C SER A 163 -34.95 -18.37 22.69
N PHE A 164 -34.61 -19.63 22.42
CA PHE A 164 -33.55 -20.01 21.49
C PHE A 164 -33.68 -19.36 20.09
N THR A 165 -34.90 -19.03 19.68
CA THR A 165 -35.23 -18.35 18.41
C THR A 165 -34.74 -16.89 18.33
N GLY A 166 -34.42 -16.23 19.45
CA GLY A 166 -33.84 -14.87 19.50
C GLY A 166 -32.36 -14.83 19.88
N MET A 167 -31.79 -15.98 20.25
CA MET A 167 -30.42 -16.09 20.76
C MET A 167 -29.39 -15.61 19.74
N TYR A 168 -29.51 -15.98 18.47
CA TYR A 168 -28.51 -15.64 17.46
C TYR A 168 -28.33 -14.14 17.28
N ARG A 169 -29.40 -13.35 17.41
CA ARG A 169 -29.36 -11.89 17.24
C ARG A 169 -28.55 -11.19 18.34
N VAL A 170 -28.50 -11.80 19.53
CA VAL A 170 -27.74 -11.28 20.67
C VAL A 170 -26.38 -11.96 20.76
N ALA A 171 -26.31 -13.29 20.77
CA ALA A 171 -25.07 -14.03 20.99
C ALA A 171 -24.03 -13.86 19.86
N VAL A 172 -24.45 -13.79 18.60
CA VAL A 172 -23.50 -13.74 17.46
C VAL A 172 -22.61 -12.49 17.50
N PRO A 173 -23.13 -11.26 17.63
CA PRO A 173 -22.27 -10.07 17.79
C PRO A 173 -21.29 -10.16 18.96
N HIS A 174 -21.70 -10.76 20.08
CA HIS A 174 -20.85 -10.93 21.27
C HIS A 174 -19.75 -11.96 21.04
N LEU A 175 -20.06 -13.08 20.37
CA LEU A 175 -19.07 -14.05 19.95
C LEU A 175 -18.05 -13.43 18.99
N VAL A 176 -18.49 -12.59 18.05
CA VAL A 176 -17.56 -11.87 17.16
C VAL A 176 -16.63 -10.97 17.96
N CYS A 177 -17.15 -10.20 18.92
CA CYS A 177 -16.32 -9.37 19.79
C CYS A 177 -15.34 -10.22 20.64
N TYR A 178 -15.81 -11.36 21.15
CA TYR A 178 -15.00 -12.33 21.89
C TYR A 178 -13.84 -12.85 21.03
N PHE A 179 -14.10 -13.29 19.80
CA PHE A 179 -13.05 -13.78 18.90
C PHE A 179 -12.07 -12.70 18.49
N TRP A 180 -12.52 -11.46 18.25
CA TRP A 180 -11.58 -10.35 18.02
C TRP A 180 -10.65 -10.15 19.22
N PHE A 181 -11.20 -10.22 20.44
CA PHE A 181 -10.39 -10.11 21.65
C PHE A 181 -9.41 -11.29 21.81
N GLU A 182 -9.83 -12.52 21.53
CA GLU A 182 -8.94 -13.69 21.57
C GLU A 182 -7.84 -13.64 20.50
N LEU A 183 -8.10 -13.03 19.35
CA LEU A 183 -7.06 -12.75 18.37
C LEU A 183 -6.06 -11.71 18.89
N ILE A 184 -6.49 -10.70 19.66
CA ILE A 184 -5.56 -9.74 20.29
C ILE A 184 -4.67 -10.47 21.29
N THR A 185 -5.25 -11.23 22.23
CA THR A 185 -4.48 -11.95 23.27
C THR A 185 -3.53 -12.98 22.67
N THR A 186 -3.89 -13.63 21.57
CA THR A 186 -3.01 -14.61 20.90
C THR A 186 -1.82 -13.95 20.20
N MET A 187 -2.00 -12.76 19.62
CA MET A 187 -0.96 -12.04 18.85
C MET A 187 -0.06 -11.17 19.74
N TYR A 188 -0.59 -10.67 20.85
CA TYR A 188 0.10 -9.74 21.74
C TYR A 188 1.47 -10.25 22.27
N PRO A 189 1.64 -11.53 22.66
CA PRO A 189 2.93 -12.05 23.11
C PRO A 189 4.07 -11.93 22.09
N PHE A 190 3.73 -11.84 20.80
CA PHE A 190 4.68 -11.71 19.70
C PHE A 190 4.82 -10.27 19.21
N ALA A 191 4.11 -9.31 19.83
CA ALA A 191 4.17 -7.91 19.46
C ALA A 191 5.20 -7.16 20.31
N THR A 192 5.85 -6.16 19.71
CA THR A 192 6.75 -5.25 20.43
C THR A 192 6.03 -3.95 20.77
N TRP A 193 6.36 -3.32 21.90
CA TRP A 193 5.79 -2.02 22.30
C TRP A 193 6.02 -0.93 21.25
N PHE A 194 7.22 -0.90 20.65
CA PHE A 194 7.53 0.03 19.56
C PHE A 194 6.69 -0.25 18.31
N GLY A 195 6.53 -1.53 17.95
CA GLY A 195 5.66 -1.94 16.83
C GLY A 195 4.20 -1.54 17.08
N LEU A 196 3.70 -1.74 18.29
CA LEU A 196 2.34 -1.37 18.69
C LEU A 196 2.11 0.14 18.59
N ALA A 197 3.05 0.95 19.08
CA ALA A 197 2.98 2.41 18.98
C ALA A 197 3.00 2.88 17.52
N ARG A 198 3.95 2.37 16.71
CA ARG A 198 4.04 2.69 15.27
C ARG A 198 2.76 2.30 14.53
N ALA A 199 2.25 1.09 14.76
CA ALA A 199 1.02 0.61 14.13
C ALA A 199 -0.18 1.48 14.50
N THR A 200 -0.31 1.84 15.78
CA THR A 200 -1.38 2.72 16.27
C THR A 200 -1.37 4.07 15.55
N VAL A 201 -0.21 4.73 15.49
CA VAL A 201 -0.06 6.00 14.76
C VAL A 201 -0.40 5.83 13.28
N GLY A 202 0.09 4.76 12.65
CA GLY A 202 -0.18 4.45 11.25
C GLY A 202 -1.68 4.29 10.94
N TYR A 203 -2.40 3.49 11.74
CA TYR A 203 -3.83 3.25 11.55
C TYR A 203 -4.67 4.49 11.87
N VAL A 204 -4.30 5.30 12.86
CA VAL A 204 -5.00 6.55 13.17
C VAL A 204 -4.80 7.59 12.06
N MET A 205 -3.62 7.63 11.42
CA MET A 205 -3.35 8.53 10.30
C MET A 205 -3.91 8.05 8.96
N LEU A 206 -4.26 6.76 8.83
CA LEU A 206 -4.73 6.15 7.59
C LEU A 206 -5.94 6.86 6.94
N PRO A 207 -6.97 7.31 7.69
CA PRO A 207 -8.08 8.08 7.12
C PRO A 207 -7.66 9.42 6.49
N VAL A 208 -6.51 9.99 6.89
CA VAL A 208 -5.96 11.23 6.33
C VAL A 208 -4.97 10.93 5.20
N LEU A 209 -4.15 9.89 5.35
CA LEU A 209 -3.11 9.54 4.39
C LEU A 209 -3.70 9.00 3.08
N ILE A 210 -4.80 8.23 3.13
CA ILE A 210 -5.47 7.70 1.94
C ILE A 210 -6.00 8.80 1.02
N PRO A 211 -6.83 9.76 1.48
CA PRO A 211 -7.31 10.82 0.59
C PRO A 211 -6.17 11.72 0.11
N LEU A 212 -5.15 11.97 0.95
CA LEU A 212 -3.99 12.76 0.55
C LEU A 212 -3.15 12.07 -0.54
N SER A 213 -2.93 10.76 -0.42
CA SER A 213 -2.19 10.00 -1.45
C SER A 213 -2.97 9.95 -2.77
N MET A 214 -4.29 9.76 -2.71
CA MET A 214 -5.17 9.84 -3.89
C MET A 214 -5.08 11.21 -4.56
N PHE A 215 -5.09 12.29 -3.78
CA PHE A 215 -4.94 13.65 -4.29
C PHE A 215 -3.62 13.84 -5.04
N PHE A 216 -2.49 13.42 -4.46
CA PHE A 216 -1.18 13.51 -5.12
C PHE A 216 -1.08 12.62 -6.37
N VAL A 217 -1.66 11.42 -6.35
CA VAL A 217 -1.69 10.52 -7.51
C VAL A 217 -2.50 11.14 -8.65
N VAL A 218 -3.64 11.76 -8.36
CA VAL A 218 -4.46 12.44 -9.38
C VAL A 218 -3.71 13.65 -9.96
N ILE A 219 -3.15 14.52 -9.13
CA ILE A 219 -2.40 15.69 -9.61
C ILE A 219 -1.16 15.26 -10.39
N GLY A 220 -0.39 14.29 -9.88
CA GLY A 220 0.76 13.72 -10.57
C GLY A 220 0.36 13.10 -11.90
N GLY A 221 -0.75 12.37 -11.95
CA GLY A 221 -1.31 11.80 -13.18
C GLY A 221 -1.69 12.87 -14.20
N VAL A 222 -2.37 13.94 -13.77
CA VAL A 222 -2.72 15.08 -14.63
C VAL A 222 -1.46 15.80 -15.13
N TYR A 223 -0.48 16.03 -14.26
CA TYR A 223 0.79 16.66 -14.62
C TYR A 223 1.54 15.83 -15.67
N VAL A 224 1.68 14.52 -15.45
CA VAL A 224 2.31 13.60 -16.41
C VAL A 224 1.52 13.58 -17.71
N PHE A 225 0.19 13.58 -17.67
CA PHE A 225 -0.67 13.60 -18.85
C PHE A 225 -0.49 14.87 -19.67
N ILE A 226 -0.50 16.05 -19.03
CA ILE A 226 -0.23 17.33 -19.70
C ILE A 226 1.19 17.33 -20.29
N LYS A 227 2.18 16.85 -19.52
CA LYS A 227 3.57 16.81 -20.01
C LYS A 227 3.71 15.89 -21.22
N LEU A 228 3.03 14.74 -21.19
CA LEU A 228 2.95 13.80 -22.30
C LEU A 228 2.34 14.49 -23.53
N LEU A 229 1.16 15.12 -23.41
CA LEU A 229 0.50 15.85 -24.49
C LEU A 229 1.36 16.99 -25.07
N SER A 230 2.10 17.70 -24.22
CA SER A 230 2.98 18.80 -24.64
C SER A 230 4.32 18.35 -25.22
N SER A 231 4.67 17.07 -25.06
CA SER A 231 5.94 16.54 -25.53
C SER A 231 5.82 16.07 -26.98
N ASP A 232 6.87 16.26 -27.77
CA ASP A 232 6.99 15.72 -29.14
C ASP A 232 6.87 14.19 -29.19
N LEU A 233 6.93 13.53 -28.03
CA LEU A 233 6.71 12.10 -27.87
C LEU A 233 5.24 11.71 -28.12
N PHE A 234 4.26 12.59 -27.86
CA PHE A 234 2.86 12.29 -28.13
C PHE A 234 2.59 12.23 -29.64
N GLY A 235 3.14 13.16 -30.43
CA GLY A 235 3.08 13.09 -31.89
C GLY A 235 3.71 11.80 -32.41
N LYS A 236 4.93 11.48 -31.95
CA LYS A 236 5.65 10.25 -32.33
C LYS A 236 4.93 8.97 -31.91
N SER A 237 4.24 8.98 -30.76
CA SER A 237 3.47 7.83 -30.27
C SER A 237 2.15 7.64 -31.03
N CYS A 238 1.46 8.73 -31.40
CA CYS A 238 0.30 8.70 -32.29
C CYS A 238 0.66 8.18 -33.68
N ASP A 239 1.78 8.63 -34.26
CA ASP A 239 2.24 8.16 -35.56
C ASP A 239 2.61 6.66 -35.53
N HIS A 240 3.25 6.22 -34.45
CA HIS A 240 3.60 4.82 -34.26
C HIS A 240 2.34 3.95 -34.11
N THR A 241 1.40 4.34 -33.24
CA THR A 241 0.14 3.60 -33.06
C THR A 241 -0.69 3.55 -34.34
N ALA A 242 -0.73 4.63 -35.14
CA ALA A 242 -1.36 4.63 -36.45
C ALA A 242 -0.67 3.65 -37.43
N ALA A 243 0.67 3.59 -37.43
CA ALA A 243 1.44 2.67 -38.26
C ALA A 243 1.18 1.18 -37.90
N TRP A 244 0.97 0.86 -36.62
CA TRP A 244 0.59 -0.50 -36.18
C TRP A 244 -0.88 -0.84 -36.44
N MET A 245 -1.77 0.15 -36.46
CA MET A 245 -3.19 -0.04 -36.77
C MET A 245 -3.43 -0.44 -38.24
N TYR A 246 -2.61 0.06 -39.16
CA TYR A 246 -2.73 -0.21 -40.60
C TYR A 246 -2.62 -1.71 -40.99
N PRO A 247 -1.62 -2.49 -40.54
CA PRO A 247 -1.57 -3.92 -40.82
C PRO A 247 -2.73 -4.67 -40.16
N CYS A 248 -3.17 -4.28 -38.96
CA CYS A 248 -4.31 -4.89 -38.27
C CYS A 248 -5.62 -4.73 -39.06
N THR A 249 -5.92 -3.54 -39.59
CA THR A 249 -7.13 -3.33 -40.42
C THR A 249 -7.06 -4.09 -41.74
N LEU A 250 -5.88 -4.18 -42.35
CA LEU A 250 -5.65 -5.01 -43.54
C LEU A 250 -5.91 -6.50 -43.28
N THR A 251 -5.62 -7.04 -42.09
CA THR A 251 -5.95 -8.46 -41.79
C THR A 251 -7.46 -8.73 -41.74
N GLN A 252 -8.28 -7.75 -41.34
CA GLN A 252 -9.73 -7.88 -41.17
C GLN A 252 -10.53 -7.68 -42.48
N THR A 253 -9.89 -7.31 -43.60
CA THR A 253 -10.58 -7.04 -44.88
C THR A 253 -11.35 -8.23 -45.43
N LYS A 254 -10.96 -9.47 -45.11
CA LYS A 254 -11.68 -10.69 -45.51
C LYS A 254 -13.08 -10.78 -44.88
N LYS A 255 -13.24 -10.26 -43.66
CA LYS A 255 -14.54 -10.15 -42.97
C LYS A 255 -15.36 -8.96 -43.44
N LEU A 256 -14.71 -7.83 -43.78
CA LEU A 256 -15.40 -6.59 -44.19
C LEU A 256 -15.85 -6.54 -45.66
N PHE A 257 -15.03 -7.03 -46.60
CA PHE A 257 -15.23 -6.85 -48.05
C PHE A 257 -15.38 -8.17 -48.85
N GLY A 258 -15.36 -9.31 -48.16
CA GLY A 258 -15.59 -10.63 -48.75
C GLY A 258 -14.37 -11.25 -49.47
N GLY A 259 -14.34 -12.59 -49.52
CA GLY A 259 -13.15 -13.35 -49.91
C GLY A 259 -12.70 -13.26 -51.39
N LYS A 260 -13.55 -12.77 -52.29
CA LYS A 260 -13.20 -12.59 -53.72
C LYS A 260 -12.28 -11.39 -53.95
N PHE A 261 -12.53 -10.28 -53.24
CA PHE A 261 -11.71 -9.08 -53.31
C PHE A 261 -10.34 -9.29 -52.66
N ASP A 262 -10.30 -10.03 -51.53
CA ASP A 262 -9.07 -10.36 -50.80
C ASP A 262 -8.11 -11.24 -51.62
N LYS A 263 -8.63 -12.18 -52.42
CA LYS A 263 -7.78 -12.99 -53.33
C LYS A 263 -7.10 -12.15 -54.42
N ARG A 264 -7.82 -11.18 -55.01
CA ARG A 264 -7.33 -10.33 -56.11
C ARG A 264 -6.18 -9.41 -55.68
N PHE A 265 -6.19 -8.94 -54.43
CA PHE A 265 -5.19 -8.02 -53.89
C PHE A 265 -4.24 -8.68 -52.87
N SER A 266 -4.23 -10.01 -52.76
CA SER A 266 -3.50 -10.73 -51.71
C SER A 266 -1.98 -10.51 -51.73
N VAL A 267 -1.38 -10.36 -52.91
CA VAL A 267 0.07 -10.08 -53.05
C VAL A 267 0.39 -8.66 -52.62
N LEU A 268 -0.37 -7.67 -53.12
CA LEU A 268 -0.22 -6.26 -52.76
C LEU A 268 -0.41 -6.02 -51.26
N LYS A 269 -1.38 -6.72 -50.65
CA LYS A 269 -1.66 -6.67 -49.20
C LYS A 269 -0.50 -7.19 -48.36
N LYS A 270 0.14 -8.31 -48.76
CA LYS A 270 1.31 -8.85 -48.06
C LYS A 270 2.49 -7.89 -48.13
N ILE A 271 2.73 -7.29 -49.30
CA ILE A 271 3.80 -6.30 -49.50
C ILE A 271 3.54 -5.07 -48.61
N LEU A 272 2.31 -4.54 -48.59
CA LEU A 272 1.93 -3.42 -47.74
C LEU A 272 2.08 -3.75 -46.24
N MET A 273 1.65 -4.93 -45.77
CA MET A 273 1.84 -5.32 -44.37
C MET A 273 3.31 -5.36 -43.97
N VAL A 274 4.16 -5.95 -44.80
CA VAL A 274 5.61 -6.05 -44.51
C VAL A 274 6.26 -4.66 -44.54
N MET A 275 5.91 -3.82 -45.50
CA MET A 275 6.41 -2.43 -45.59
C MET A 275 6.04 -1.60 -44.36
N PHE A 276 4.77 -1.62 -43.93
CA PHE A 276 4.33 -0.89 -42.74
C PHE A 276 4.89 -1.50 -41.45
N ALA A 277 5.09 -2.81 -41.37
CA ALA A 277 5.76 -3.45 -40.25
C ALA A 277 7.23 -3.02 -40.12
N ILE A 278 7.97 -2.95 -41.24
CA ILE A 278 9.35 -2.44 -41.25
C ILE A 278 9.36 -0.95 -40.88
N LEU A 279 8.46 -0.15 -41.44
CA LEU A 279 8.36 1.29 -41.16
C LEU A 279 7.98 1.57 -39.69
N ALA A 280 7.19 0.70 -39.05
CA ALA A 280 6.84 0.81 -37.64
C ALA A 280 8.04 0.51 -36.72
N VAL A 281 9.01 -0.30 -37.15
CA VAL A 281 10.23 -0.61 -36.39
C VAL A 281 11.25 0.53 -36.44
N ILE A 282 11.27 1.33 -37.52
CA ILE A 282 12.24 2.42 -37.72
C ILE A 282 12.20 3.47 -36.57
N PRO A 283 11.03 3.97 -36.11
CA PRO A 283 10.95 4.90 -34.98
C PRO A 283 11.55 4.36 -33.67
N LEU A 284 11.55 3.04 -33.43
CA LEU A 284 12.14 2.43 -32.22
C LEU A 284 13.67 2.53 -32.23
N ILE A 285 14.28 2.61 -33.41
CA ILE A 285 15.73 2.77 -33.59
C ILE A 285 16.14 4.25 -33.46
N PHE A 286 15.22 5.18 -33.79
CA PHE A 286 15.42 6.62 -33.73
C PHE A 286 14.79 7.31 -32.52
N VAL A 287 14.44 6.57 -31.45
CA VAL A 287 14.23 7.18 -30.12
C VAL A 287 15.60 7.68 -29.66
N ARG A 288 16.00 8.82 -30.20
CA ARG A 288 17.05 9.64 -29.59
C ARG A 288 16.48 9.98 -28.22
N PHE A 289 17.10 9.43 -27.17
CA PHE A 289 17.15 10.11 -25.89
C PHE A 289 17.48 11.57 -26.19
N PRO A 290 16.91 12.55 -25.47
CA PRO A 290 17.35 13.93 -25.62
C PRO A 290 18.85 13.92 -25.32
N SER A 291 19.67 13.80 -26.36
CA SER A 291 21.00 14.36 -26.36
C SER A 291 20.73 15.81 -26.07
N ASP A 292 21.44 16.37 -25.10
CA ASP A 292 21.68 17.80 -25.01
C ASP A 292 22.31 18.23 -26.34
N GLU A 293 21.52 18.28 -27.41
CA GLU A 293 21.80 19.09 -28.58
C GLU A 293 21.64 20.51 -28.04
N GLY A 294 22.78 21.02 -27.54
CA GLY A 294 22.96 22.40 -27.20
C GLY A 294 22.29 23.22 -28.29
N ALA A 295 21.27 23.98 -27.87
CA ALA A 295 20.54 24.90 -28.71
C ALA A 295 21.49 25.54 -29.70
N HIS A 296 21.18 25.40 -31.00
CA HIS A 296 21.79 26.11 -32.12
C HIS A 296 23.11 26.80 -31.76
N MET A 297 24.23 26.15 -32.07
CA MET A 297 25.55 26.80 -32.10
C MET A 297 25.54 27.87 -33.21
N ASP A 298 24.83 28.96 -32.98
CA ASP A 298 25.12 30.24 -33.60
C ASP A 298 26.55 30.58 -33.19
N LYS A 299 27.40 30.73 -34.22
CA LYS A 299 28.84 30.99 -34.07
C LYS A 299 29.02 32.29 -33.29
N LEU A 300 29.22 32.19 -31.97
CA LEU A 300 29.44 33.36 -31.14
C LEU A 300 30.87 33.86 -31.40
N THR A 301 30.98 34.99 -32.11
CA THR A 301 32.26 35.70 -32.32
C THR A 301 32.78 36.22 -30.98
N ALA A 302 34.09 36.21 -30.77
CA ALA A 302 34.72 36.71 -29.54
C ALA A 302 34.26 38.12 -29.12
N GLU A 303 33.99 39.01 -30.08
CA GLU A 303 33.48 40.36 -29.81
C GLU A 303 32.11 40.37 -29.12
N ASN A 304 31.19 39.50 -29.57
CA ASN A 304 29.85 39.39 -29.00
C ASN A 304 29.88 38.78 -27.59
N PHE A 305 30.83 37.88 -27.35
CA PHE A 305 31.06 37.33 -26.02
C PHE A 305 31.55 38.41 -25.05
N HIS A 306 32.53 39.22 -25.46
CA HIS A 306 33.06 40.31 -24.65
C HIS A 306 32.03 41.42 -24.39
N ALA A 307 31.15 41.73 -25.35
CA ALA A 307 30.08 42.70 -25.16
C ALA A 307 29.09 42.29 -24.04
N VAL A 308 28.80 41.00 -23.93
CA VAL A 308 27.87 40.46 -22.91
C VAL A 308 28.59 40.23 -21.58
N CYS A 309 29.81 39.71 -21.61
CA CYS A 309 30.66 39.48 -20.43
C CYS A 309 31.57 40.70 -20.16
N ASN A 310 30.99 41.89 -20.05
CA ASN A 310 31.70 43.02 -19.46
C ASN A 310 31.68 42.93 -17.93
N ALA A 311 32.72 43.44 -17.28
CA ALA A 311 33.07 43.26 -15.85
C ALA A 311 32.10 43.92 -14.83
N ASP A 312 30.82 44.01 -15.18
CA ASP A 312 29.77 44.57 -14.34
C ASP A 312 28.98 43.46 -13.64
N LYS A 313 28.62 43.68 -12.37
CA LYS A 313 28.09 42.62 -11.49
C LYS A 313 26.77 42.03 -11.97
N GLU A 314 25.96 42.81 -12.69
CA GLU A 314 24.67 42.36 -13.24
C GLU A 314 24.84 41.38 -14.41
N ASN A 315 25.94 41.51 -15.16
CA ASN A 315 26.21 40.66 -16.32
C ASN A 315 26.94 39.35 -15.95
N MET A 316 27.34 39.20 -14.68
CA MET A 316 28.06 38.02 -14.19
C MET A 316 27.19 36.74 -14.25
N MET A 317 25.89 36.86 -13.99
CA MET A 317 24.92 35.76 -14.13
C MET A 317 24.74 35.34 -15.61
N LYS A 318 24.68 36.32 -16.52
CA LYS A 318 24.55 36.09 -17.97
C LYS A 318 25.81 35.44 -18.54
N CYS A 319 26.98 35.82 -18.03
CA CYS A 319 28.25 35.22 -18.40
C CYS A 319 28.37 33.76 -17.91
N ASN A 320 27.87 33.45 -16.72
CA ASN A 320 27.88 32.09 -16.19
C ASN A 320 26.99 31.14 -17.01
N ALA A 321 25.92 31.66 -17.63
CA ALA A 321 25.09 30.90 -18.56
C ALA A 321 25.79 30.55 -19.89
N LEU A 322 26.85 31.28 -20.25
CA LEU A 322 27.65 31.04 -21.46
C LEU A 322 28.88 30.14 -21.18
N LYS A 323 29.01 29.61 -19.96
CA LYS A 323 30.12 28.75 -19.56
C LYS A 323 30.04 27.41 -20.30
N GLY A 324 31.03 27.13 -21.15
CA GLY A 324 31.08 25.95 -22.02
C GLY A 324 30.70 26.20 -23.48
N ALA A 325 30.33 27.44 -23.84
CA ALA A 325 30.11 27.82 -25.23
C ALA A 325 31.43 27.83 -26.03
N LYS A 326 31.43 27.27 -27.24
CA LYS A 326 32.58 27.31 -28.15
C LYS A 326 32.59 28.66 -28.87
N ILE A 327 33.63 29.46 -28.64
CA ILE A 327 33.84 30.75 -29.31
C ILE A 327 34.80 30.60 -30.49
N LEU A 328 34.53 31.33 -31.57
CA LEU A 328 35.48 31.48 -32.68
C LEU A 328 36.33 32.73 -32.41
N TRP A 329 37.63 32.56 -32.25
CA TRP A 329 38.58 33.66 -32.08
C TRP A 329 39.60 33.65 -33.23
N GLN A 330 40.03 34.84 -33.64
CA GLN A 330 41.12 35.03 -34.59
C GLN A 330 42.15 35.94 -33.92
N GLY A 331 43.42 35.54 -33.93
CA GLY A 331 44.51 36.32 -33.34
C GLY A 331 45.86 35.94 -33.96
N GLU A 332 46.79 36.88 -33.96
CA GLU A 332 48.17 36.68 -34.42
C GLU A 332 49.08 36.39 -33.22
N ILE A 333 49.85 35.30 -33.28
CA ILE A 333 50.70 34.86 -32.17
C ILE A 333 52.03 35.59 -32.26
N THR A 334 52.26 36.56 -31.37
CA THR A 334 53.48 37.39 -31.37
C THR A 334 54.59 36.85 -30.46
N SER A 335 54.28 36.04 -29.45
CA SER A 335 55.26 35.23 -28.72
C SER A 335 54.59 34.06 -27.99
N MET A 336 55.30 32.95 -27.81
CA MET A 336 54.81 31.76 -27.10
C MET A 336 55.72 31.47 -25.92
N ALA A 337 55.15 31.44 -24.72
CA ALA A 337 55.81 30.98 -23.50
C ALA A 337 54.89 29.96 -22.81
N VAL A 338 55.43 28.80 -22.45
CA VAL A 338 54.67 27.75 -21.75
C VAL A 338 54.53 28.17 -20.29
N THR A 339 53.34 28.63 -19.92
CA THR A 339 53.04 29.10 -18.55
C THR A 339 52.61 27.97 -17.60
N GLY A 340 52.25 26.80 -18.13
CA GLY A 340 51.96 25.61 -17.34
C GLY A 340 51.42 24.46 -18.17
N VAL A 341 51.69 23.23 -17.75
CA VAL A 341 51.13 22.01 -18.34
C VAL A 341 50.00 21.54 -17.42
N THR A 342 48.76 21.66 -17.86
CA THR A 342 47.59 21.16 -17.12
C THR A 342 47.15 19.82 -17.67
N ASN A 343 47.09 18.80 -16.82
CA ASN A 343 46.63 17.47 -17.17
C ASN A 343 45.10 17.40 -17.04
N GLU A 344 44.39 17.59 -18.15
CA GLU A 344 42.91 17.52 -18.20
C GLU A 344 42.35 16.09 -18.08
N VAL A 345 43.20 15.06 -18.07
CA VAL A 345 42.77 13.66 -17.98
C VAL A 345 42.35 13.28 -16.55
N SER A 346 42.85 13.99 -15.53
CA SER A 346 42.49 13.71 -14.13
C SER A 346 41.03 14.05 -13.81
N SER A 347 40.49 15.13 -14.40
CA SER A 347 39.12 15.58 -14.15
C SER A 347 38.07 14.71 -14.84
N THR A 348 38.43 14.00 -15.90
CA THR A 348 37.56 13.03 -16.58
C THR A 348 37.57 11.65 -15.90
N LEU A 349 38.66 11.30 -15.21
CA LEU A 349 38.77 10.06 -14.44
C LEU A 349 37.91 10.05 -13.15
N ASP A 350 37.63 11.22 -12.56
CA ASP A 350 36.79 11.34 -11.37
C ASP A 350 35.28 11.09 -11.63
N VAL A 351 34.85 11.03 -12.89
CA VAL A 351 33.46 10.74 -13.28
C VAL A 351 33.17 9.23 -13.38
N PHE A 352 34.20 8.39 -13.44
CA PHE A 352 34.02 6.93 -13.48
C PHE A 352 33.84 6.34 -12.07
N PRO A 353 32.87 5.42 -11.85
CA PRO A 353 32.72 4.74 -10.58
C PRO A 353 33.99 3.95 -10.25
N ARG A 354 34.54 4.14 -9.04
CA ARG A 354 35.81 3.57 -8.55
C ARG A 354 35.78 2.04 -8.51
N PHE A 355 35.95 1.40 -9.66
CA PHE A 355 36.25 -0.02 -9.78
C PHE A 355 37.73 -0.17 -10.14
N HIS A 356 38.53 -0.61 -9.16
CA HIS A 356 39.90 -1.13 -9.27
C HIS A 356 40.73 -0.74 -10.52
N ILE A 357 41.19 0.52 -10.59
CA ILE A 357 42.32 0.90 -11.45
C ILE A 357 43.29 1.74 -10.60
N LYS A 358 43.93 1.10 -9.63
CA LYS A 358 45.07 1.69 -8.89
C LYS A 358 46.43 1.14 -9.35
N ALA A 359 46.44 0.22 -10.32
CA ALA A 359 47.66 -0.50 -10.72
C ALA A 359 48.23 -0.11 -12.09
N ALA A 360 47.54 0.75 -12.87
CA ALA A 360 47.96 1.07 -14.24
C ALA A 360 48.55 2.49 -14.41
N ALA A 361 48.34 3.40 -13.45
CA ALA A 361 48.75 4.80 -13.58
C ALA A 361 50.12 5.13 -12.94
N GLU A 362 50.62 4.29 -12.04
CA GLU A 362 51.92 4.49 -11.38
C GLU A 362 53.12 4.09 -12.26
N ASN A 363 52.92 3.30 -13.33
CA ASN A 363 54.01 2.77 -14.17
C ASN A 363 54.27 3.56 -15.47
N LEU A 364 53.64 4.73 -15.67
CA LEU A 364 53.74 5.49 -16.92
C LEU A 364 54.58 6.77 -16.83
N TRP A 365 55.19 7.04 -15.66
CA TRP A 365 55.94 8.28 -15.39
C TRP A 365 57.46 8.09 -15.28
N GLU A 366 58.00 6.90 -15.55
CA GLU A 366 59.43 6.61 -15.28
C GLU A 366 60.41 6.84 -16.44
N GLU A 367 59.99 7.28 -17.63
CA GLU A 367 60.93 7.50 -18.74
C GLU A 367 60.66 8.77 -19.55
N ILE A 368 61.11 9.93 -19.04
CA ILE A 368 61.57 11.02 -19.93
C ILE A 368 62.80 11.70 -19.30
N PRO A 369 64.03 11.43 -19.77
CA PRO A 369 65.21 12.17 -19.38
C PRO A 369 65.17 13.58 -20.00
N MET A 370 65.20 14.62 -19.16
CA MET A 370 65.42 15.99 -19.64
C MET A 370 66.88 16.15 -20.10
N ARG A 371 67.05 16.58 -21.35
CA ARG A 371 68.30 17.10 -21.88
C ARG A 371 68.06 18.46 -22.53
#